data_AF-A0A519UK11-F1
#
_entry.id   AF-A0A519UK11-F1
#
_cell.length_a   1.000
_cell.length_b   1.000
_cell.length_c   1.000
_cell.angle_alpha   90.00
_cell.angle_beta   90.00
_cell.angle_gamma   90.00
#
_symmetry.space_group_name_H-M   'P 1'
#
loop_
_entity.id
_entity.type
_entity.pdbx_description
1 polymer ?
#
loop_
_entity_poly.entity_id
_entity_poly.type
_entity_poly.pdbx_seq_one_letter_code
_entity_poly.pdbx_strand_id
1 'polypeptide(L)'
;MQGKGFIKFVAILLGIVCLYSLSFNLVAYNVEKKAKAFANGDVVKEKAYLDSVATEPVYPVFGLNYQQVKAQEIKLGLDLKGGMNVTMEISLGELIKSLGGNTSDANFNQALANAQKANAAGGKDFIGTFVNEYEKLAPNGKLADFFANQDNSSLLKSTASNSEVRSYLTKEGNSAIDRSFTILRSRIDGFGVVSPNMQKQEGSNRIFIEMPGVQDKERVRKLLQGSAELQFWQVYQNQEVVGILENINKVLA
;
A
#
# COMPACT_ATOMS: atom_id res chain seq x y z
N MET A 1 40.80 22.26 -31.07
CA MET A 1 41.12 21.33 -29.95
C MET A 1 40.70 21.86 -28.56
N GLN A 2 39.84 22.90 -28.46
CA GLN A 2 39.55 23.61 -27.20
C GLN A 2 38.53 22.95 -26.24
N GLY A 3 37.88 21.84 -26.63
CA GLY A 3 36.94 21.13 -25.74
C GLY A 3 37.57 20.06 -24.84
N LYS A 4 38.81 19.60 -25.13
CA LYS A 4 39.38 18.42 -24.45
C LYS A 4 39.68 18.66 -22.96
N GLY A 5 40.03 19.89 -22.57
CA GLY A 5 40.27 20.24 -21.16
C GLY A 5 38.99 20.25 -20.33
N PHE A 6 37.93 20.87 -20.86
CA PHE A 6 36.62 20.91 -20.22
C PHE A 6 36.00 19.50 -20.07
N ILE A 7 36.08 18.67 -21.12
CA ILE A 7 35.56 17.30 -21.07
C ILE A 7 36.30 16.47 -20.00
N LYS A 8 37.64 16.59 -19.90
CA LYS A 8 38.42 15.90 -18.85
C LYS A 8 38.06 16.39 -17.46
N PHE A 9 37.88 17.69 -17.27
CA PHE A 9 37.45 18.27 -15.99
C PHE A 9 36.07 17.73 -15.56
N VAL A 10 35.09 17.75 -16.47
CA VAL A 10 33.74 17.22 -16.21
C VAL A 10 33.79 15.71 -15.91
N ALA A 11 34.59 14.94 -16.66
CA ALA A 11 34.74 13.51 -16.42
C ALA A 11 35.36 13.20 -15.04
N ILE A 12 36.37 13.97 -14.62
CA ILE A 12 36.98 13.84 -13.28
C ILE A 12 35.95 14.20 -12.20
N LEU A 13 35.22 15.30 -12.37
CA LEU A 13 34.19 15.72 -11.42
C LEU A 13 33.08 14.67 -11.30
N LEU A 14 32.61 14.13 -12.42
CA LEU A 14 31.63 13.04 -12.45
C LEU A 14 32.17 11.79 -11.76
N GLY A 15 33.45 11.44 -11.99
CA GLY A 15 34.12 10.34 -11.30
C GLY A 15 34.13 10.51 -9.77
N ILE A 16 34.43 11.72 -9.28
CA ILE A 16 34.38 12.05 -7.84
C ILE A 16 32.95 11.89 -7.30
N VAL A 17 31.94 12.38 -8.01
CA VAL A 17 30.52 12.24 -7.62
C VAL A 17 30.10 10.77 -7.58
N CYS A 18 30.52 9.96 -8.56
CA CYS A 18 30.26 8.52 -8.57
C CYS A 18 30.91 7.82 -7.39
N LEU A 19 32.19 8.12 -7.09
CA LEU A 19 32.89 7.55 -5.93
C LEU A 19 32.21 7.92 -4.61
N TYR A 20 31.76 9.17 -4.48
CA TYR A 20 30.99 9.63 -3.33
C TYR A 20 29.62 8.93 -3.21
N SER A 21 28.93 8.65 -4.31
CA SER A 21 27.69 7.88 -4.26
C SER A 21 27.94 6.41 -3.88
N LEU A 22 29.04 5.83 -4.36
CA LEU A 22 29.38 4.43 -4.10
C LEU A 22 29.85 4.20 -2.65
N SER A 23 30.49 5.18 -2.01
CA SER A 23 30.96 5.05 -0.64
C SER A 23 29.83 4.84 0.37
N PHE A 24 28.62 5.33 0.11
CA PHE A 24 27.44 5.03 0.94
C PHE A 24 27.12 3.53 0.99
N ASN A 25 27.17 2.84 -0.16
CA ASN A 25 26.96 1.38 -0.20
C ASN A 25 28.02 0.63 0.61
N LEU A 26 29.29 1.04 0.52
CA LEU A 26 30.38 0.39 1.25
C LEU A 26 30.22 0.53 2.76
N VAL A 27 29.84 1.72 3.23
CA VAL A 27 29.60 1.97 4.66
C VAL A 27 28.37 1.20 5.14
N ALA A 28 27.26 1.25 4.41
CA ALA A 28 26.05 0.48 4.74
C ALA A 28 26.34 -1.03 4.81
N TYR A 29 27.03 -1.57 3.81
CA TYR A 29 27.42 -2.98 3.75
C TYR A 29 28.28 -3.39 4.95
N ASN A 30 29.22 -2.54 5.37
CA ASN A 30 30.07 -2.82 6.53
C ASN A 30 29.27 -2.87 7.84
N VAL A 31 28.29 -1.98 8.03
CA VAL A 31 27.40 -1.98 9.21
C VAL A 31 26.53 -3.23 9.22
N GLU A 32 25.91 -3.57 8.08
CA GLU A 32 25.08 -4.78 7.95
C GLU A 32 25.90 -6.06 8.16
N LYS A 33 27.14 -6.11 7.66
CA LYS A 33 28.04 -7.25 7.87
C LYS A 33 28.35 -7.46 9.36
N LYS A 34 28.54 -6.38 10.13
CA LYS A 34 28.72 -6.45 11.59
C LYS A 34 27.44 -6.93 12.29
N ALA A 35 26.28 -6.43 11.86
CA ALA A 35 24.98 -6.86 12.39
C ALA A 35 24.74 -8.36 12.17
N LYS A 36 25.01 -8.85 10.96
CA LYS A 36 24.92 -10.29 10.61
C LYS A 36 25.87 -11.14 11.43
N ALA A 37 27.11 -10.68 11.62
CA ALA A 37 28.10 -11.38 12.44
C ALA A 37 27.67 -11.44 13.92
N PHE A 38 27.09 -10.36 14.45
CA PHE A 38 26.54 -10.32 15.82
C PHE A 38 25.32 -11.24 15.98
N ALA A 39 24.46 -11.27 14.97
CA ALA A 39 23.21 -12.02 14.98
C ALA A 39 23.39 -13.53 14.87
N ASN A 40 24.46 -13.99 14.20
CA ASN A 40 24.72 -15.41 13.94
C ASN A 40 23.51 -16.15 13.34
N GLY A 41 22.80 -15.52 12.40
CA GLY A 41 21.61 -16.06 11.75
C GLY A 41 20.27 -15.77 12.43
N ASP A 42 20.28 -15.14 13.62
CA ASP A 42 19.05 -14.71 14.31
C ASP A 42 18.56 -13.35 13.81
N VAL A 43 17.49 -13.37 13.02
CA VAL A 43 16.87 -12.18 12.41
C VAL A 43 16.47 -11.12 13.45
N VAL A 44 16.06 -11.54 14.66
CA VAL A 44 15.63 -10.61 15.71
C VAL A 44 16.82 -9.86 16.29
N LYS A 45 17.95 -10.54 16.49
CA LYS A 45 19.20 -9.93 16.99
C LYS A 45 19.85 -9.04 15.94
N GLU A 46 19.84 -9.45 14.67
CA GLU A 46 20.34 -8.62 13.57
C GLU A 46 19.59 -7.29 13.53
N LYS A 47 18.26 -7.37 13.62
CA LYS A 47 17.42 -6.18 13.65
C LYS A 47 17.67 -5.30 14.87
N ALA A 48 17.72 -5.88 16.07
CA ALA A 48 17.97 -5.12 17.29
C ALA A 48 19.31 -4.36 17.23
N TYR A 49 20.34 -4.99 16.65
CA TYR A 49 21.61 -4.34 16.41
C TYR A 49 21.45 -3.16 15.43
N LEU A 50 20.82 -3.39 14.28
CA LEU A 50 20.60 -2.33 13.27
C LEU A 50 19.78 -1.15 13.81
N ASP A 51 18.78 -1.44 14.66
CA ASP A 51 17.97 -0.43 15.33
C ASP A 51 18.81 0.38 16.34
N SER A 52 19.72 -0.26 17.08
CA SER A 52 20.62 0.45 18.01
C SER A 52 21.62 1.37 17.32
N VAL A 53 22.12 1.00 16.13
CA VAL A 53 23.08 1.81 15.37
C VAL A 53 22.40 2.81 14.42
N ALA A 54 21.07 2.81 14.37
CA ALA A 54 20.29 3.61 13.42
C ALA A 54 20.59 5.11 13.49
N THR A 55 20.75 5.63 14.71
CA THR A 55 21.02 7.04 14.99
C THR A 55 22.50 7.34 15.22
N GLU A 56 23.36 6.32 15.23
CA GLU A 56 24.80 6.51 15.44
C GLU A 56 25.49 7.03 14.17
N PRO A 57 26.49 7.92 14.30
CA PRO A 57 27.29 8.39 13.18
C PRO A 57 28.17 7.26 12.67
N VAL A 58 27.90 6.77 11.46
CA VAL A 58 28.65 5.66 10.84
C VAL A 58 29.45 6.11 9.62
N TYR A 59 29.15 7.27 9.05
CA TYR A 59 29.86 7.79 7.89
C TYR A 59 31.12 8.56 8.32
N PRO A 60 32.32 8.22 7.80
CA PRO A 60 33.58 8.84 8.23
C PRO A 60 33.66 10.35 7.96
N VAL A 61 32.86 10.83 7.01
CA VAL A 61 32.86 12.22 6.55
C VAL A 61 31.50 12.84 6.90
N PHE A 62 31.45 14.07 7.41
CA PHE A 62 30.20 14.78 7.75
C PHE A 62 29.31 14.14 8.83
N GLY A 63 29.72 13.03 9.47
CA GLY A 63 29.03 12.47 10.64
C GLY A 63 27.61 11.98 10.38
N LEU A 64 27.30 11.57 9.15
CA LEU A 64 25.98 11.06 8.80
C LEU A 64 25.67 9.77 9.56
N ASN A 65 24.43 9.66 10.05
CA ASN A 65 23.97 8.48 10.77
C ASN A 65 23.62 7.32 9.82
N TYR A 66 23.45 6.12 10.37
CA TYR A 66 23.17 4.94 9.56
C TYR A 66 21.89 5.10 8.72
N GLN A 67 20.82 5.68 9.27
CA GLN A 67 19.59 5.93 8.52
C GLN A 67 19.80 6.85 7.31
N GLN A 68 20.58 7.92 7.46
CA GLN A 68 20.90 8.86 6.38
C GLN A 68 21.77 8.21 5.32
N VAL A 69 22.80 7.44 5.73
CA VAL A 69 23.63 6.66 4.81
C VAL A 69 22.78 5.66 4.03
N LYS A 70 21.84 4.99 4.70
CA LYS A 70 20.95 4.01 4.08
C LYS A 70 19.98 4.65 3.09
N ALA A 71 19.51 5.87 3.35
CA ALA A 71 18.66 6.62 2.44
C ALA A 71 19.39 7.08 1.17
N GLN A 72 20.71 7.27 1.23
CA GLN A 72 21.57 7.67 0.10
C GLN A 72 22.22 6.48 -0.63
N GLU A 73 22.02 5.26 -0.13
CA GLU A 73 22.47 4.02 -0.76
C GLU A 73 21.85 3.87 -2.17
N ILE A 74 22.62 3.29 -3.10
CA ILE A 74 22.08 2.91 -4.41
C ILE A 74 20.99 1.86 -4.19
N LYS A 75 19.83 2.08 -4.79
CA LYS A 75 18.68 1.18 -4.69
C LYS A 75 18.96 -0.09 -5.48
N LEU A 76 19.51 -1.08 -4.79
CA LEU A 76 19.65 -2.43 -5.34
C LEU A 76 18.24 -3.02 -5.50
N GLY A 77 17.86 -3.36 -6.74
CA GLY A 77 16.57 -3.97 -7.05
C GLY A 77 16.40 -5.34 -6.38
N LEU A 78 15.23 -5.95 -6.55
CA LEU A 78 14.89 -7.24 -5.95
C LEU A 78 15.90 -8.34 -6.28
N ASP A 79 16.43 -8.34 -7.51
CA ASP A 79 17.39 -9.35 -7.97
C ASP A 79 18.72 -9.30 -7.20
N LEU A 80 19.21 -8.09 -6.93
CA LEU A 80 20.51 -7.88 -6.27
C LEU A 80 20.42 -7.88 -4.74
N LYS A 81 19.30 -7.42 -4.18
CA LYS A 81 19.11 -7.30 -2.72
C LYS A 81 18.33 -8.48 -2.12
N GLY A 82 17.63 -9.26 -2.96
CA GLY A 82 16.61 -10.20 -2.50
C GLY A 82 15.41 -9.48 -1.87
N GLY A 83 14.38 -10.22 -1.47
CA GLY A 83 13.21 -9.66 -0.79
C GLY A 83 11.91 -10.35 -1.15
N MET A 84 10.88 -9.55 -1.45
CA MET A 84 9.54 -10.03 -1.76
C MET A 84 8.88 -9.22 -2.89
N ASN A 85 8.24 -9.93 -3.83
CA ASN A 85 7.29 -9.36 -4.77
C ASN A 85 5.86 -9.81 -4.43
N VAL A 86 4.89 -8.93 -4.64
CA VAL A 86 3.47 -9.18 -4.36
C VAL A 86 2.63 -8.53 -5.44
N THR A 87 1.63 -9.24 -5.93
CA THR A 87 0.55 -8.67 -6.74
C THR A 87 -0.71 -8.64 -5.90
N MET A 88 -1.21 -7.44 -5.64
CA MET A 88 -2.46 -7.22 -4.92
C MET A 88 -3.58 -6.94 -5.92
N GLU A 89 -4.76 -7.52 -5.71
CA GLU A 89 -5.94 -7.26 -6.53
C GLU A 89 -7.04 -6.64 -5.68
N ILE A 90 -7.65 -5.57 -6.19
CA ILE A 90 -8.77 -4.90 -5.51
C ILE A 90 -10.07 -5.57 -5.93
N SER A 91 -10.86 -6.03 -4.96
CA SER A 91 -12.16 -6.64 -5.26
C SER A 91 -13.16 -5.57 -5.72
N LEU A 92 -13.34 -5.48 -7.04
CA LEU A 92 -14.40 -4.68 -7.65
C LEU A 92 -15.79 -5.25 -7.33
N GLY A 93 -15.90 -6.56 -7.08
CA GLY A 93 -17.15 -7.20 -6.70
C GLY A 93 -17.70 -6.65 -5.37
N GLU A 94 -16.84 -6.62 -4.36
CA GLU A 94 -17.17 -6.13 -3.03
C GLU A 94 -17.41 -4.62 -3.04
N LEU A 95 -16.66 -3.88 -3.87
CA LEU A 95 -16.93 -2.46 -4.10
C LEU A 95 -18.35 -2.24 -4.66
N ILE A 96 -18.71 -2.94 -5.73
CA ILE A 96 -20.05 -2.85 -6.35
C ILE A 96 -21.12 -3.25 -5.34
N LYS A 97 -20.93 -4.35 -4.60
CA LYS A 97 -21.88 -4.80 -3.59
C LYS A 97 -22.08 -3.78 -2.46
N SER A 98 -20.99 -3.18 -2.00
CA SER A 98 -21.00 -2.14 -0.96
C SER A 98 -21.69 -0.86 -1.44
N LEU A 99 -21.36 -0.38 -2.65
CA LEU A 99 -22.01 0.79 -3.26
C LEU A 99 -23.50 0.57 -3.54
N GLY A 100 -23.90 -0.67 -3.83
CA GLY A 100 -25.30 -1.07 -4.00
C GLY A 100 -26.05 -1.31 -2.68
N GLY A 101 -25.51 -0.84 -1.55
CA GLY A 101 -26.15 -0.94 -0.23
C GLY A 101 -26.22 -2.37 0.33
N ASN A 102 -25.36 -3.29 -0.13
CA ASN A 102 -25.40 -4.71 0.23
C ASN A 102 -26.78 -5.36 -0.03
N THR A 103 -27.40 -5.01 -1.14
CA THR A 103 -28.72 -5.52 -1.54
C THR A 103 -28.81 -7.05 -1.55
N SER A 104 -29.97 -7.58 -1.15
CA SER A 104 -30.32 -8.99 -1.25
C SER A 104 -31.01 -9.36 -2.57
N ASP A 105 -31.08 -8.44 -3.54
CA ASP A 105 -31.71 -8.68 -4.84
C ASP A 105 -31.05 -9.86 -5.58
N ALA A 106 -31.88 -10.78 -6.07
CA ALA A 106 -31.41 -12.03 -6.68
C ALA A 106 -30.72 -11.78 -8.02
N ASN A 107 -31.27 -10.89 -8.86
CA ASN A 107 -30.72 -10.59 -10.18
C ASN A 107 -29.38 -9.85 -10.07
N PHE A 108 -29.29 -8.89 -9.15
CA PHE A 108 -28.06 -8.18 -8.81
C PHE A 108 -26.95 -9.14 -8.38
N ASN A 109 -27.22 -9.97 -7.37
CA ASN A 109 -26.22 -10.88 -6.82
C ASN A 109 -25.81 -11.96 -7.83
N GLN A 110 -26.75 -12.42 -8.67
CA GLN A 110 -26.44 -13.36 -9.75
C GLN A 110 -25.59 -12.71 -10.84
N ALA A 111 -25.88 -11.47 -11.24
CA ALA A 111 -25.08 -10.71 -12.20
C ALA A 111 -23.65 -10.52 -11.69
N LEU A 112 -23.48 -10.21 -10.40
CA LEU A 112 -22.17 -10.06 -9.76
C LEU A 112 -21.40 -11.38 -9.77
N ALA A 113 -22.05 -12.49 -9.44
CA ALA A 113 -21.44 -13.83 -9.48
C ALA A 113 -21.03 -14.23 -10.90
N ASN A 114 -21.85 -13.92 -11.92
CA ASN A 114 -21.52 -14.17 -13.32
C ASN A 114 -20.30 -13.33 -13.75
N ALA A 115 -20.24 -12.05 -13.37
CA ALA A 115 -19.11 -11.18 -13.65
C ALA A 115 -17.80 -11.67 -12.98
N GLN A 116 -17.89 -12.16 -11.73
CA GLN A 116 -16.74 -12.78 -11.05
C GLN A 116 -16.23 -14.03 -11.77
N LYS A 117 -17.12 -14.91 -12.24
CA LYS A 117 -16.74 -16.08 -13.04
C LYS A 117 -16.06 -15.68 -14.36
N ALA A 118 -16.60 -14.68 -15.05
CA ALA A 118 -16.03 -14.18 -16.29
C ALA A 118 -14.65 -13.53 -16.09
N ASN A 119 -14.45 -12.80 -14.99
CA ASN A 119 -13.17 -12.21 -14.65
C ASN A 119 -12.12 -13.30 -14.31
N ALA A 120 -12.49 -14.33 -13.55
CA ALA A 120 -11.62 -15.47 -13.27
C ALA A 120 -11.19 -16.22 -14.54
N ALA A 121 -12.01 -16.18 -15.60
CA ALA A 121 -11.68 -16.73 -16.92
C ALA A 121 -10.82 -15.79 -17.80
N GLY A 122 -10.35 -14.65 -17.28
CA GLY A 122 -9.51 -13.69 -17.99
C GLY A 122 -10.23 -12.47 -18.55
N GLY A 123 -11.48 -12.22 -18.13
CA GLY A 123 -12.23 -11.02 -18.50
C GLY A 123 -11.56 -9.72 -17.98
N LYS A 124 -11.42 -8.72 -18.85
CA LYS A 124 -10.73 -7.45 -18.54
C LYS A 124 -11.63 -6.35 -17.98
N ASP A 125 -12.92 -6.35 -18.33
CA ASP A 125 -13.89 -5.31 -17.90
C ASP A 125 -14.92 -5.92 -16.94
N PHE A 126 -14.58 -5.96 -15.65
CA PHE A 126 -15.47 -6.49 -14.61
C PHE A 126 -16.79 -5.71 -14.52
N ILE A 127 -16.73 -4.38 -14.52
CA ILE A 127 -17.89 -3.50 -14.33
C ILE A 127 -18.81 -3.57 -15.55
N GLY A 128 -18.25 -3.52 -16.76
CA GLY A 128 -19.05 -3.71 -17.97
C GLY A 128 -19.70 -5.09 -18.03
N THR A 129 -18.98 -6.14 -17.63
CA THR A 129 -19.55 -7.49 -17.56
C THR A 129 -20.70 -7.57 -16.57
N PHE A 130 -20.54 -6.99 -15.37
CA PHE A 130 -21.61 -6.91 -14.37
C PHE A 130 -22.86 -6.22 -14.91
N VAL A 131 -22.72 -5.05 -15.52
CA VAL A 131 -23.85 -4.29 -16.08
C VAL A 131 -24.56 -5.10 -17.17
N ASN A 132 -23.80 -5.71 -18.09
CA ASN A 132 -24.35 -6.53 -19.16
C ASN A 132 -25.09 -7.77 -18.63
N GLU A 133 -24.54 -8.45 -17.61
CA GLU A 133 -25.18 -9.61 -16.99
C GLU A 133 -26.45 -9.21 -16.24
N TYR A 134 -26.46 -8.06 -15.57
CA TYR A 134 -27.65 -7.54 -14.93
C TYR A 134 -28.76 -7.22 -15.94
N GLU A 135 -28.44 -6.56 -17.05
CA GLU A 135 -29.41 -6.25 -18.10
C GLU A 135 -30.01 -7.50 -18.75
N LYS A 136 -29.26 -8.61 -18.84
CA LYS A 136 -29.79 -9.90 -19.30
C LYS A 136 -30.79 -10.50 -18.31
N LEU A 137 -30.50 -10.42 -17.01
CA LEU A 137 -31.33 -10.99 -15.95
C LEU A 137 -32.55 -10.13 -15.63
N ALA A 138 -32.42 -8.80 -15.75
CA ALA A 138 -33.47 -7.82 -15.51
C ALA A 138 -33.53 -6.79 -16.64
N PRO A 139 -34.14 -7.12 -17.80
CA PRO A 139 -34.19 -6.23 -18.97
C PRO A 139 -34.87 -4.88 -18.72
N ASN A 140 -35.81 -4.84 -17.77
CA ASN A 140 -36.51 -3.62 -17.35
C ASN A 140 -35.96 -3.04 -16.03
N GLY A 141 -34.92 -3.64 -15.47
CA GLY A 141 -34.32 -3.24 -14.19
C GLY A 141 -33.44 -2.01 -14.34
N LYS A 142 -33.53 -1.10 -13.38
CA LYS A 142 -32.68 0.09 -13.31
C LYS A 142 -31.61 -0.10 -12.26
N LEU A 143 -30.34 -0.12 -12.66
CA LEU A 143 -29.24 -0.17 -11.70
C LEU A 143 -29.20 1.08 -10.81
N ALA A 144 -29.71 2.21 -11.28
CA ALA A 144 -29.80 3.44 -10.50
C ALA A 144 -30.57 3.25 -9.18
N ASP A 145 -31.51 2.30 -9.11
CA ASP A 145 -32.28 1.99 -7.90
C ASP A 145 -31.39 1.48 -6.75
N PHE A 146 -30.23 0.87 -7.07
CA PHE A 146 -29.28 0.37 -6.06
C PHE A 146 -28.18 1.37 -5.75
N PHE A 147 -27.76 2.17 -6.72
CA PHE A 147 -26.57 3.01 -6.60
C PHE A 147 -26.86 4.48 -6.35
N ALA A 148 -28.03 5.00 -6.73
CA ALA A 148 -28.37 6.40 -6.50
C ALA A 148 -28.88 6.57 -5.05
N ASN A 149 -28.18 7.36 -4.26
CA ASN A 149 -28.54 7.68 -2.88
C ASN A 149 -28.36 9.18 -2.62
N GLN A 150 -28.68 9.61 -1.40
CA GLN A 150 -28.63 11.03 -1.04
C GLN A 150 -27.20 11.59 -1.10
N ASP A 151 -26.22 10.79 -0.70
CA ASP A 151 -24.81 11.19 -0.58
C ASP A 151 -24.14 11.39 -1.95
N ASN A 152 -24.59 10.68 -2.98
CA ASN A 152 -24.03 10.77 -4.33
C ASN A 152 -24.98 11.42 -5.36
N SER A 153 -26.04 12.09 -4.92
CA SER A 153 -27.05 12.73 -5.78
C SER A 153 -26.49 13.75 -6.79
N SER A 154 -25.31 14.32 -6.51
CA SER A 154 -24.57 15.20 -7.43
C SER A 154 -23.81 14.45 -8.53
N LEU A 155 -23.54 13.17 -8.34
CA LEU A 155 -22.78 12.30 -9.25
C LEU A 155 -23.69 11.34 -10.04
N LEU A 156 -24.77 10.85 -9.42
CA LEU A 156 -25.69 9.90 -10.02
C LEU A 156 -27.14 10.23 -9.64
N LYS A 157 -28.00 10.44 -10.65
CA LYS A 157 -29.43 10.69 -10.44
C LYS A 157 -30.21 9.38 -10.39
N SER A 158 -31.31 9.33 -9.65
CA SER A 158 -32.21 8.15 -9.62
C SER A 158 -32.85 7.82 -10.97
N THR A 159 -32.88 8.77 -11.90
CA THR A 159 -33.37 8.57 -13.28
C THR A 159 -32.25 8.17 -14.26
N ALA A 160 -31.03 7.95 -13.78
CA ALA A 160 -29.89 7.61 -14.63
C ALA A 160 -30.11 6.27 -15.34
N SER A 161 -29.61 6.19 -16.57
CA SER A 161 -29.54 4.96 -17.35
C SER A 161 -28.46 4.01 -16.80
N ASN A 162 -28.55 2.73 -17.14
CA ASN A 162 -27.53 1.74 -16.75
C ASN A 162 -26.13 2.07 -17.34
N SER A 163 -26.07 2.77 -18.48
CA SER A 163 -24.81 3.26 -19.06
C SER A 163 -24.16 4.37 -18.22
N GLU A 164 -24.97 5.28 -17.67
CA GLU A 164 -24.50 6.31 -16.74
C GLU A 164 -24.03 5.67 -15.42
N VAL A 165 -24.77 4.67 -14.92
CA VAL A 165 -24.35 3.88 -13.75
C VAL A 165 -23.02 3.17 -14.01
N ARG A 166 -22.83 2.55 -15.19
CA ARG A 166 -21.55 1.93 -15.57
C ARG A 166 -20.40 2.93 -15.48
N SER A 167 -20.61 4.15 -15.99
CA SER A 167 -19.60 5.20 -15.97
C SER A 167 -19.27 5.65 -14.54
N TYR A 168 -20.30 5.79 -13.70
CA TYR A 168 -20.15 6.07 -12.27
C TYR A 168 -19.34 4.98 -11.56
N LEU A 169 -19.74 3.71 -11.70
CA LEU A 169 -19.04 2.58 -11.09
C LEU A 169 -17.59 2.47 -11.56
N THR A 170 -17.32 2.77 -12.83
CA THR A 170 -15.95 2.77 -13.38
C THR A 170 -15.10 3.86 -12.71
N LYS A 171 -15.65 5.05 -12.51
CA LYS A 171 -14.99 6.14 -11.81
C LYS A 171 -14.71 5.80 -10.34
N GLU A 172 -15.68 5.21 -9.65
CA GLU A 172 -15.51 4.75 -8.26
C GLU A 172 -14.50 3.61 -8.16
N GLY A 173 -14.49 2.67 -9.12
CA GLY A 173 -13.49 1.61 -9.22
C GLY A 173 -12.07 2.16 -9.34
N ASN A 174 -11.85 3.10 -10.27
CA ASN A 174 -10.54 3.77 -10.42
C ASN A 174 -10.15 4.55 -9.15
N SER A 175 -11.10 5.26 -8.55
CA SER A 175 -10.88 6.00 -7.31
C SER A 175 -10.52 5.06 -6.15
N ALA A 176 -11.14 3.89 -6.06
CA ALA A 176 -10.82 2.87 -5.07
C ALA A 176 -9.40 2.31 -5.27
N ILE A 177 -8.96 2.15 -6.53
CA ILE A 177 -7.57 1.78 -6.86
C ILE A 177 -6.58 2.84 -6.41
N ASP A 178 -6.87 4.12 -6.66
CA ASP A 178 -6.01 5.23 -6.26
C ASP A 178 -5.89 5.37 -4.74
N ARG A 179 -7.01 5.22 -4.03
CA ARG A 179 -7.04 5.21 -2.56
C ARG A 179 -6.24 4.03 -2.02
N SER A 180 -6.46 2.83 -2.55
CA SER A 180 -5.74 1.61 -2.14
C SER A 180 -4.24 1.75 -2.38
N PHE A 181 -3.83 2.29 -3.53
CA PHE A 181 -2.42 2.55 -3.83
C PHE A 181 -1.78 3.50 -2.80
N THR A 182 -2.47 4.59 -2.46
CA THR A 182 -1.99 5.56 -1.46
C THR A 182 -1.86 4.92 -0.08
N ILE A 183 -2.84 4.11 0.33
CA ILE A 183 -2.82 3.39 1.62
C ILE A 183 -1.68 2.39 1.67
N LEU A 184 -1.52 1.56 0.63
CA LEU A 184 -0.45 0.56 0.55
C LEU A 184 0.93 1.23 0.60
N ARG A 185 1.10 2.36 -0.10
CA ARG A 185 2.34 3.14 -0.05
C ARG A 185 2.68 3.59 1.37
N SER A 186 1.71 4.23 2.04
CA SER A 186 1.90 4.72 3.41
C SER A 186 2.24 3.58 4.40
N ARG A 187 1.62 2.41 4.23
CA ARG A 187 1.93 1.22 5.06
C ARG A 187 3.35 0.71 4.86
N ILE A 188 3.80 0.65 3.61
CA ILE A 188 5.15 0.16 3.28
C ILE A 188 6.20 1.15 3.79
N ASP A 189 5.96 2.45 3.63
CA ASP A 189 6.84 3.52 4.16
C ASP A 189 6.98 3.40 5.69
N GLY A 190 5.88 3.13 6.41
CA GLY A 190 5.88 2.92 7.85
C GLY A 190 6.66 1.69 8.34
N PHE A 191 7.01 0.75 7.46
CA PHE A 191 7.79 -0.44 7.81
C PHE A 191 9.31 -0.24 7.65
N GLY A 192 9.75 0.92 7.13
CA GLY A 192 11.17 1.17 6.88
C GLY A 192 11.73 0.38 5.71
N VAL A 193 10.88 -0.09 4.78
CA VAL A 193 11.35 -0.69 3.52
C VAL A 193 12.02 0.42 2.71
N VAL A 194 13.31 0.25 2.44
CA VAL A 194 14.08 1.21 1.67
C VAL A 194 13.70 1.07 0.20
N SER A 195 12.92 2.01 -0.30
CA SER A 195 12.58 2.16 -1.73
C SER A 195 11.77 1.01 -2.34
N PRO A 196 10.49 0.85 -1.93
CA PRO A 196 9.59 -0.06 -2.63
C PRO A 196 9.31 0.45 -4.07
N ASN A 197 9.23 -0.47 -5.02
CA ASN A 197 8.72 -0.20 -6.36
C ASN A 197 7.25 -0.62 -6.39
N MET A 198 6.35 0.32 -6.72
CA MET A 198 4.92 0.03 -6.84
C MET A 198 4.39 0.54 -8.16
N GLN A 199 3.64 -0.30 -8.86
CA GLN A 199 3.09 0.01 -10.17
C GLN A 199 1.65 -0.48 -10.24
N LYS A 200 0.76 0.36 -10.76
CA LYS A 200 -0.59 -0.08 -11.15
C LYS A 200 -0.44 -0.83 -12.46
N GLN A 201 -1.02 -2.02 -12.54
CA GLN A 201 -1.01 -2.75 -13.79
C GLN A 201 -2.11 -2.16 -14.70
N GLU A 202 -1.67 -1.39 -15.69
CA GLU A 202 -2.55 -0.70 -16.65
C GLU A 202 -3.62 -1.63 -17.22
N GLY A 203 -4.87 -1.16 -17.23
CA GLY A 203 -6.02 -1.94 -17.70
C GLY A 203 -6.43 -3.09 -16.78
N SER A 204 -5.98 -3.11 -15.52
CA SER A 204 -6.42 -4.07 -14.51
C SER A 204 -6.63 -3.40 -13.14
N ASN A 205 -7.30 -4.10 -12.25
CA ASN A 205 -7.52 -3.76 -10.84
C ASN A 205 -6.37 -4.26 -9.93
N ARG A 206 -5.16 -4.42 -10.49
CA ARG A 206 -3.99 -4.98 -9.80
C ARG A 206 -2.90 -3.96 -9.52
N ILE A 207 -2.26 -4.10 -8.38
CA ILE A 207 -1.11 -3.32 -7.95
C ILE A 207 0.05 -4.28 -7.76
N PHE A 208 1.09 -4.08 -8.55
CA PHE A 208 2.36 -4.79 -8.42
C PHE A 208 3.27 -4.05 -7.45
N ILE A 209 3.85 -4.81 -6.51
CA ILE A 209 4.66 -4.28 -5.42
C ILE A 209 5.93 -5.11 -5.30
N GLU A 210 7.08 -4.45 -5.32
CA GLU A 210 8.38 -5.05 -5.04
C GLU A 210 8.99 -4.36 -3.81
N MET A 211 9.43 -5.17 -2.86
CA MET A 211 10.04 -4.71 -1.62
C MET A 211 11.40 -5.40 -1.45
N PRO A 212 12.48 -4.75 -1.95
CA PRO A 212 13.85 -5.24 -1.78
C PRO A 212 14.28 -5.20 -0.31
N GLY A 213 15.03 -6.20 0.14
CA GLY A 213 15.57 -6.27 1.49
C GLY A 213 14.58 -6.68 2.59
N VAL A 214 13.35 -7.08 2.24
CA VAL A 214 12.40 -7.65 3.22
C VAL A 214 12.88 -9.03 3.68
N GLN A 215 13.18 -9.16 4.97
CA GLN A 215 13.56 -10.43 5.59
C GLN A 215 12.33 -11.20 6.13
N ASP A 216 11.39 -10.51 6.80
CA ASP A 216 10.19 -11.11 7.40
C ASP A 216 8.97 -11.00 6.47
N LYS A 217 8.78 -12.02 5.62
CA LYS A 217 7.69 -12.06 4.63
C LYS A 217 6.31 -12.22 5.25
N GLU A 218 6.19 -12.99 6.33
CA GLU A 218 4.90 -13.25 6.99
C GLU A 218 4.34 -11.98 7.62
N ARG A 219 5.20 -11.19 8.27
CA ARG A 219 4.80 -9.90 8.84
C ARG A 219 4.35 -8.92 7.78
N VAL A 220 5.07 -8.83 6.65
CA VAL A 220 4.67 -7.94 5.55
C VAL A 220 3.37 -8.41 4.91
N ARG A 221 3.16 -9.73 4.73
CA ARG A 221 1.88 -10.28 4.28
C ARG A 221 0.74 -9.84 5.20
N LYS A 222 0.89 -10.00 6.52
CA LYS A 222 -0.12 -9.60 7.51
C LYS A 222 -0.45 -8.10 7.44
N LEU A 223 0.57 -7.26 7.21
CA LEU A 223 0.39 -5.81 7.07
C LEU A 223 -0.36 -5.42 5.78
N LEU A 224 -0.01 -6.05 4.67
CA LEU A 224 -0.66 -5.78 3.38
C LEU A 224 -2.12 -6.27 3.36
N GLN A 225 -2.42 -7.36 4.08
CA GLN A 225 -3.78 -7.90 4.20
C GLN A 225 -4.65 -7.18 5.25
N GLY A 226 -4.05 -6.54 6.25
CA GLY A 226 -4.81 -5.93 7.34
C GLY A 226 -5.75 -4.83 6.85
N SER A 227 -7.02 -4.86 7.27
CA SER A 227 -7.91 -3.71 7.13
C SER A 227 -7.47 -2.64 8.15
N ALA A 228 -7.20 -1.42 7.69
CA ALA A 228 -6.89 -0.31 8.60
C ALA A 228 -8.18 0.43 8.90
N GLU A 229 -8.83 0.08 9.99
CA GLU A 229 -9.99 0.79 10.50
C GLU A 229 -9.53 1.79 11.55
N LEU A 230 -9.59 3.09 11.24
CA LEU A 230 -9.31 4.14 12.21
C LEU A 230 -10.59 4.41 12.99
N GLN A 231 -10.62 3.95 14.24
CA GLN A 231 -11.72 4.19 15.16
C GLN A 231 -11.32 5.23 16.20
N PHE A 232 -12.16 6.24 16.36
CA PHE A 232 -12.03 7.21 17.44
C PHE A 232 -12.92 6.75 18.59
N TRP A 233 -12.29 6.45 19.72
CA TRP A 233 -12.98 6.07 20.95
C TRP A 233 -13.00 7.27 21.89
N GLN A 234 -14.17 7.57 22.46
CA GLN A 234 -14.23 8.49 23.58
C GLN A 234 -13.59 7.81 24.79
N VAL A 235 -12.56 8.45 25.34
CA VAL A 235 -11.89 7.98 26.55
C VAL A 235 -12.34 8.81 27.75
N TYR A 236 -12.48 8.16 28.91
CA TYR A 236 -12.73 8.86 30.16
C TYR A 236 -11.40 9.35 30.75
N GLN A 237 -11.39 10.56 31.28
CA GLN A 237 -10.27 11.08 32.06
C GLN A 237 -10.31 10.50 33.47
N ASN A 238 -9.14 10.35 34.11
CA ASN A 238 -9.05 9.80 35.46
C ASN A 238 -9.97 10.50 36.47
N GLN A 239 -10.14 11.83 36.35
CA GLN A 239 -11.02 12.62 37.21
C GLN A 239 -12.49 12.20 37.15
N GLU A 240 -12.94 11.65 36.02
CA GLU A 240 -14.33 11.20 35.81
C GLU A 240 -14.58 9.81 36.44
N VAL A 241 -13.54 8.99 36.59
CA VAL A 241 -13.66 7.58 36.99
C VAL A 241 -13.28 7.34 38.46
N VAL A 242 -12.36 8.14 39.01
CA VAL A 242 -11.84 7.94 40.38
C VAL A 242 -12.95 7.96 41.44
N GLY A 243 -13.87 8.92 41.38
CA GLY A 243 -14.96 9.01 42.38
C GLY A 243 -15.91 7.80 42.33
N ILE A 244 -16.13 7.22 41.15
CA ILE A 244 -16.95 6.02 40.98
C ILE A 244 -16.23 4.81 41.60
N LEU A 245 -14.92 4.67 41.34
CA LEU A 245 -14.11 3.57 41.88
C LEU A 245 -14.01 3.64 43.42
N GLU A 246 -13.86 4.84 43.99
CA GLU A 246 -13.85 5.03 45.45
C GLU A 246 -15.19 4.66 46.09
N ASN A 247 -16.31 5.03 45.47
CA ASN A 247 -17.63 4.66 45.95
C ASN A 247 -17.86 3.15 45.88
N ILE A 248 -17.45 2.50 44.79
CA ILE A 248 -17.54 1.04 44.68
C ILE A 248 -16.70 0.37 45.79
N ASN A 249 -15.49 0.86 46.04
CA ASN A 249 -14.62 0.33 47.09
C ASN A 249 -15.25 0.47 48.48
N LYS A 250 -15.94 1.57 48.77
CA LYS A 250 -16.64 1.79 50.04
C LYS A 250 -17.88 0.92 50.23
N VAL A 251 -18.54 0.49 49.15
CA VAL A 251 -19.74 -0.35 49.21
C VAL A 251 -19.37 -1.83 49.33
N LEU A 252 -18.21 -2.23 48.81
CA LEU A 252 -17.72 -3.61 48.87
C LEU A 252 -16.91 -3.92 50.14
N ALA A 253 -16.40 -2.90 50.84
CA ALA A 253 -15.68 -3.01 52.12
C ALA A 253 -16.66 -2.98 53.31
#